data_AF-A0A672Q5N8-F1
#
_entry.id   AF-A0A672Q5N8-F1
#
_cell.length_a   1.000
_cell.length_b   1.000
_cell.length_c   1.000
_cell.angle_alpha   90.00
_cell.angle_beta   90.00
_cell.angle_gamma   90.00
#
_symmetry.space_group_name_H-M   'P 1'
#
loop_
_entity.id
_entity.type
_entity.pdbx_description
1 polymer ?
#
loop_
_entity_poly.entity_id
_entity_poly.type
_entity_poly.pdbx_seq_one_letter_code
_entity_poly.pdbx_strand_id
1 'polypeptide(L)'
;TKASVHQPDVQRSILMLERNITFLETHRTSGKITDEMLAKQFLEQYNSTAEEVWNAYTEASWTYNTDITEANKEIMLQKNLEMANHTKIYGLEARKFDTSDFQDESVKRILTKLSDLERAALSEDDLIEYNNLLASMETLYSVATVCKDQSTCLPLDPDLNKIMAESRDYDELLFAWLGWRNASGRELRSSYKRYVELANLAAKSNGHTDNGAFWRSLYETPTFEEDLEALWKDLEPLYLNVHAYVRRALYKKYGPERINLKGPIPAHLLGNMWAQTWSAIMDLVIPYPDATQVDATPAMIAQGWDPKRMFQESDRFFTSIGLLPMPPEFWNKSMLEKPKDGREVVCHASAWDFYNRKDFRIKQCTVVTMDDLITVHHEMGHVQYFLQYKDQPISFRDGANPGFHEAIGDVLALSVSTPKHLQSIGLLDKVEDNKESTINFLMSMALDKIAFLPFGYLMDQWRWKVFDGRISSSEYNKEWWNLRMKYQGLCPPVPCLRWSLSKGTHSILTMQSILFDKNHLFLKVYLLFLVKFV
;
A
#
# COMPACT_ATOMS: atom_id res chain seq x y z
N THR A 1 -33.17 8.54 -28.85
CA THR A 1 -32.23 8.93 -29.93
C THR A 1 -31.26 9.95 -29.37
N LYS A 2 -29.95 9.71 -29.50
CA LYS A 2 -28.81 10.33 -28.78
C LYS A 2 -28.68 9.82 -27.33
N ALA A 3 -27.54 9.35 -26.83
CA ALA A 3 -26.15 9.59 -27.22
C ALA A 3 -25.32 8.29 -27.25
N SER A 4 -24.79 7.97 -28.45
CA SER A 4 -23.58 7.18 -28.66
C SER A 4 -22.54 8.19 -29.10
N VAL A 5 -21.74 8.70 -28.17
CA VAL A 5 -20.58 9.56 -28.44
C VAL A 5 -19.60 9.38 -27.29
N HIS A 6 -18.65 8.43 -27.41
CA HIS A 6 -17.30 8.41 -26.78
C HIS A 6 -16.62 7.02 -26.94
N GLN A 7 -16.60 6.51 -28.17
CA GLN A 7 -15.77 5.37 -28.61
C GLN A 7 -14.83 5.63 -29.83
N PRO A 8 -14.78 6.80 -30.52
CA PRO A 8 -13.96 6.91 -31.74
C PRO A 8 -12.44 6.83 -31.52
N ASP A 9 -11.91 7.32 -30.41
CA ASP A 9 -10.48 7.60 -30.31
C ASP A 9 -9.64 6.34 -29.99
N VAL A 10 -10.10 5.46 -29.09
CA VAL A 10 -9.38 4.20 -28.79
C VAL A 10 -9.35 3.26 -29.99
N GLN A 11 -10.45 3.18 -30.75
CA GLN A 11 -10.54 2.35 -31.95
C GLN A 11 -9.65 2.90 -33.08
N ARG A 12 -9.42 4.22 -33.09
CA ARG A 12 -8.46 4.87 -33.99
C ARG A 12 -7.01 4.59 -33.59
N SER A 13 -6.70 4.55 -32.29
CA SER A 13 -5.38 4.15 -31.78
C SER A 13 -5.10 2.67 -32.10
N ILE A 14 -6.10 1.79 -31.98
CA ILE A 14 -6.02 0.37 -32.41
C ILE A 14 -5.82 0.24 -33.94
N LEU A 15 -6.54 1.03 -34.75
CA LEU A 15 -6.35 1.02 -36.22
C LEU A 15 -5.00 1.60 -36.66
N MET A 16 -4.42 2.56 -35.92
CA MET A 16 -3.04 3.02 -36.14
C MET A 16 -2.02 1.96 -35.73
N LEU A 17 -2.29 1.22 -34.64
CA LEU A 17 -1.50 0.06 -34.22
C LEU A 17 -1.48 -1.03 -35.29
N GLU A 18 -2.63 -1.42 -35.84
CA GLU A 18 -2.73 -2.43 -36.90
C GLU A 18 -1.96 -2.04 -38.16
N ARG A 19 -1.99 -0.76 -38.56
CA ARG A 19 -1.25 -0.23 -39.73
C ARG A 19 0.27 -0.19 -39.53
N ASN A 20 0.75 -0.05 -38.31
CA ASN A 20 2.18 0.05 -38.01
C ASN A 20 2.81 -1.29 -37.63
N ILE A 21 2.04 -2.25 -37.09
CA ILE A 21 2.44 -3.66 -37.07
C ILE A 21 2.77 -4.12 -38.49
N THR A 22 2.01 -3.65 -39.49
CA THR A 22 2.33 -3.93 -40.90
C THR A 22 3.67 -3.32 -41.35
N PHE A 23 4.09 -2.16 -40.81
CA PHE A 23 5.40 -1.55 -41.11
C PHE A 23 6.56 -2.37 -40.54
N LEU A 24 6.44 -2.87 -39.30
CA LEU A 24 7.45 -3.75 -38.70
C LEU A 24 7.47 -5.15 -39.35
N GLU A 25 6.31 -5.66 -39.82
CA GLU A 25 6.24 -6.92 -40.57
C GLU A 25 6.99 -6.88 -41.91
N THR A 26 7.16 -5.71 -42.55
CA THR A 26 7.95 -5.59 -43.78
C THR A 26 9.45 -5.81 -43.58
N HIS A 27 9.94 -5.81 -42.33
CA HIS A 27 11.34 -6.10 -41.97
C HIS A 27 11.50 -7.52 -41.39
N ARG A 28 10.60 -8.46 -41.69
CA ARG A 28 10.75 -9.90 -41.39
C ARG A 28 11.95 -10.52 -42.12
N THR A 29 13.14 -10.32 -41.58
CA THR A 29 14.23 -11.30 -41.65
C THR A 29 14.17 -12.18 -40.41
N SER A 30 14.54 -13.45 -40.53
CA SER A 30 14.41 -14.52 -39.52
C SER A 30 15.25 -14.33 -38.22
N GLY A 31 15.55 -13.10 -37.80
CA GLY A 31 16.38 -12.77 -36.63
C GLY A 31 15.79 -11.64 -35.77
N LYS A 32 16.42 -11.41 -34.61
CA LYS A 32 16.08 -10.27 -33.74
C LYS A 32 16.41 -8.93 -34.42
N ILE A 33 15.69 -7.87 -34.06
CA ILE A 33 15.90 -6.51 -34.55
C ILE A 33 17.08 -5.87 -33.79
N THR A 34 18.13 -5.47 -34.51
CA THR A 34 19.35 -4.87 -33.94
C THR A 34 19.50 -3.37 -34.22
N ASP A 35 18.51 -2.74 -34.86
CA ASP A 35 18.53 -1.31 -35.18
C ASP A 35 18.00 -0.47 -34.00
N GLU A 36 18.90 0.27 -33.35
CA GLU A 36 18.57 1.16 -32.23
C GLU A 36 17.66 2.33 -32.63
N MET A 37 17.73 2.81 -33.88
CA MET A 37 16.86 3.89 -34.36
C MET A 37 15.41 3.42 -34.45
N LEU A 38 15.19 2.19 -34.95
CA LEU A 38 13.87 1.56 -34.97
C LEU A 38 13.34 1.35 -33.55
N ALA A 39 14.21 0.96 -32.61
CA ALA A 39 13.83 0.84 -31.20
C ALA A 39 13.37 2.19 -30.62
N LYS A 40 14.07 3.29 -30.89
CA LYS A 40 13.68 4.63 -30.41
C LYS A 40 12.32 5.06 -30.95
N GLN A 41 12.06 4.84 -32.24
CA GLN A 41 10.76 5.13 -32.85
C GLN A 41 9.62 4.29 -32.24
N PHE A 42 9.88 3.00 -32.02
CA PHE A 42 8.95 2.10 -31.33
C PHE A 42 8.62 2.59 -29.92
N LEU A 43 9.63 3.02 -29.15
CA LEU A 43 9.44 3.52 -27.79
C LEU A 43 8.71 4.86 -27.73
N GLU A 44 8.91 5.76 -28.70
CA GLU A 44 8.15 7.01 -28.79
C GLU A 44 6.65 6.76 -29.05
N GLN A 45 6.35 5.79 -29.93
CA GLN A 45 4.98 5.36 -30.19
C GLN A 45 4.37 4.66 -28.97
N TYR A 46 5.13 3.80 -28.29
CA TYR A 46 4.70 3.21 -27.02
C TYR A 46 4.35 4.29 -26.01
N ASN A 47 5.23 5.27 -25.81
CA ASN A 47 5.04 6.31 -24.80
C ASN A 47 3.75 7.11 -25.02
N SER A 48 3.48 7.55 -26.26
CA SER A 48 2.28 8.32 -26.59
C SER A 48 0.99 7.51 -26.43
N THR A 49 0.96 6.27 -26.94
CA THR A 49 -0.23 5.41 -26.84
C THR A 49 -0.47 4.90 -25.43
N ALA A 50 0.58 4.65 -24.65
CA ALA A 50 0.47 4.21 -23.26
C ALA A 50 -0.13 5.32 -22.37
N GLU A 51 0.26 6.59 -22.56
CA GLU A 51 -0.35 7.72 -21.82
C GLU A 51 -1.88 7.76 -21.99
N GLU A 52 -2.39 7.51 -23.21
CA GLU A 52 -3.83 7.48 -23.49
C GLU A 52 -4.53 6.30 -22.81
N VAL A 53 -4.00 5.09 -22.99
CA VAL A 53 -4.64 3.86 -22.51
C VAL A 53 -4.57 3.76 -20.98
N TRP A 54 -3.43 4.17 -20.39
CA TRP A 54 -3.26 4.16 -18.95
C TRP A 54 -4.12 5.24 -18.28
N ASN A 55 -4.23 6.44 -18.88
CA ASN A 55 -5.15 7.47 -18.38
C ASN A 55 -6.60 6.97 -18.37
N ALA A 56 -7.06 6.35 -19.46
CA ALA A 56 -8.42 5.82 -19.57
C ALA A 56 -8.73 4.74 -18.52
N TYR A 57 -7.77 3.85 -18.25
CA TYR A 57 -7.90 2.88 -17.18
C TYR A 57 -7.89 3.53 -15.79
N THR A 58 -6.97 4.46 -15.53
CA THR A 58 -6.88 5.15 -14.23
C THR A 58 -8.15 5.93 -13.91
N GLU A 59 -8.78 6.61 -14.89
CA GLU A 59 -10.07 7.27 -14.68
C GLU A 59 -11.20 6.30 -14.32
N ALA A 60 -11.28 5.16 -15.01
CA ALA A 60 -12.28 4.14 -14.71
C ALA A 60 -12.05 3.51 -13.33
N SER A 61 -10.78 3.25 -12.97
CA SER A 61 -10.40 2.72 -11.66
C SER A 61 -10.66 3.71 -10.53
N TRP A 62 -10.35 5.00 -10.74
CA TRP A 62 -10.68 6.08 -9.82
C TRP A 62 -12.18 6.16 -9.57
N THR A 63 -12.99 6.13 -10.64
CA THR A 63 -14.45 6.18 -10.57
C THR A 63 -14.98 5.05 -9.70
N TYR A 64 -14.53 3.82 -9.95
CA TYR A 64 -14.93 2.67 -9.13
C TYR A 64 -14.48 2.78 -7.67
N ASN A 65 -13.25 3.23 -7.41
CA ASN A 65 -12.72 3.37 -6.05
C ASN A 65 -13.42 4.48 -5.23
N THR A 66 -14.04 5.46 -5.90
CA THR A 66 -14.74 6.60 -5.29
C THR A 66 -16.27 6.52 -5.41
N ASP A 67 -16.77 5.45 -6.05
CA ASP A 67 -18.19 5.12 -6.22
C ASP A 67 -18.33 3.63 -6.58
N ILE A 68 -18.36 2.77 -5.56
CA ILE A 68 -18.39 1.31 -5.73
C ILE A 68 -19.78 0.89 -6.20
N THR A 69 -19.90 0.55 -7.49
CA THR A 69 -21.09 -0.04 -8.11
C THR A 69 -20.69 -1.12 -9.10
N GLU A 70 -21.59 -2.06 -9.39
CA GLU A 70 -21.29 -3.12 -10.38
C GLU A 70 -21.07 -2.53 -11.78
N ALA A 71 -21.80 -1.47 -12.15
CA ALA A 71 -21.60 -0.78 -13.42
C ALA A 71 -20.20 -0.14 -13.52
N ASN A 72 -19.74 0.55 -12.46
CA ASN A 72 -18.40 1.14 -12.45
C ASN A 72 -17.31 0.06 -12.45
N LYS A 73 -17.55 -1.08 -11.78
CA LYS A 73 -16.67 -2.24 -11.78
C LYS A 73 -16.51 -2.83 -13.18
N GLU A 74 -17.62 -3.06 -13.90
CA GLU A 74 -17.60 -3.58 -15.28
C GLU A 74 -16.83 -2.64 -16.22
N ILE A 75 -17.04 -1.33 -16.10
CA ILE A 75 -16.31 -0.32 -16.90
C ILE A 75 -14.81 -0.36 -16.59
N MET A 76 -14.43 -0.40 -15.30
CA MET A 76 -13.03 -0.51 -14.88
C MET A 76 -12.39 -1.79 -15.43
N LEU A 77 -13.06 -2.94 -15.31
CA LEU A 77 -12.55 -4.22 -15.81
C LEU A 77 -12.38 -4.22 -17.32
N GLN A 78 -13.33 -3.64 -18.07
CA GLN A 78 -13.22 -3.48 -19.51
C GLN A 78 -12.00 -2.62 -19.90
N LYS A 79 -11.79 -1.49 -19.20
CA LYS A 79 -10.59 -0.65 -19.44
C LYS A 79 -9.30 -1.34 -19.02
N ASN A 80 -9.32 -2.19 -18.00
CA ASN A 80 -8.18 -3.01 -17.63
C ASN A 80 -7.78 -3.98 -18.76
N LEU A 81 -8.76 -4.61 -19.43
CA LEU A 81 -8.50 -5.50 -20.57
C LEU A 81 -7.92 -4.74 -21.77
N GLU A 82 -8.43 -3.54 -22.08
CA GLU A 82 -7.87 -2.68 -23.12
C GLU A 82 -6.40 -2.36 -22.84
N MET A 83 -6.08 -1.98 -21.59
CA MET A 83 -4.71 -1.72 -21.14
C MET A 83 -3.82 -2.96 -21.20
N ALA A 84 -4.32 -4.11 -20.76
CA ALA A 84 -3.56 -5.36 -20.80
C ALA A 84 -3.27 -5.79 -22.24
N ASN A 85 -4.20 -5.60 -23.17
CA ASN A 85 -3.97 -5.88 -24.59
C ASN A 85 -2.88 -4.98 -25.18
N HIS A 86 -2.90 -3.68 -24.85
CA HIS A 86 -1.83 -2.74 -25.21
C HIS A 86 -0.46 -3.22 -24.67
N THR A 87 -0.38 -3.54 -23.37
CA THR A 87 0.83 -4.09 -22.75
C THR A 87 1.30 -5.36 -23.46
N LYS A 88 0.39 -6.27 -23.80
CA LYS A 88 0.70 -7.52 -24.51
C LYS A 88 1.30 -7.28 -25.88
N ILE A 89 0.68 -6.41 -26.69
CA ILE A 89 1.16 -6.08 -28.04
C ILE A 89 2.56 -5.49 -27.98
N TYR A 90 2.74 -4.43 -27.18
CA TYR A 90 4.03 -3.73 -27.11
C TYR A 90 5.11 -4.58 -26.46
N GLY A 91 4.81 -5.35 -25.41
CA GLY A 91 5.84 -6.17 -24.78
C GLY A 91 6.28 -7.37 -25.63
N LEU A 92 5.36 -7.97 -26.40
CA LEU A 92 5.75 -9.00 -27.39
C LEU A 92 6.62 -8.42 -28.51
N GLU A 93 6.37 -7.18 -28.93
CA GLU A 93 7.22 -6.48 -29.90
C GLU A 93 8.59 -6.14 -29.29
N ALA A 94 8.62 -5.66 -28.04
CA ALA A 94 9.87 -5.34 -27.33
C ALA A 94 10.81 -6.54 -27.24
N ARG A 95 10.28 -7.76 -27.03
CA ARG A 95 11.05 -9.02 -26.99
C ARG A 95 11.77 -9.36 -28.30
N LYS A 96 11.40 -8.74 -29.42
CA LYS A 96 12.04 -8.97 -30.73
C LYS A 96 13.33 -8.19 -30.91
N PHE A 97 13.58 -7.15 -30.10
CA PHE A 97 14.81 -6.39 -30.15
C PHE A 97 15.96 -7.14 -29.47
N ASP A 98 17.15 -7.07 -30.06
CA ASP A 98 18.41 -7.45 -29.42
C ASP A 98 19.14 -6.18 -29.00
N THR A 99 19.21 -5.95 -27.69
CA THR A 99 19.77 -4.73 -27.12
C THR A 99 21.28 -4.79 -26.87
N SER A 100 21.95 -5.91 -27.23
CA SER A 100 23.36 -6.15 -26.91
C SER A 100 24.30 -5.05 -27.44
N ASP A 101 24.03 -4.55 -28.65
CA ASP A 101 24.87 -3.55 -29.34
C ASP A 101 24.35 -2.10 -29.21
N PHE A 102 23.21 -1.89 -28.53
CA PHE A 102 22.64 -0.54 -28.36
C PHE A 102 23.58 0.34 -27.51
N GLN A 103 23.62 1.64 -27.79
CA GLN A 103 24.43 2.61 -27.05
C GLN A 103 23.62 3.37 -26.00
N ASP A 104 22.33 3.59 -26.27
CA ASP A 104 21.43 4.28 -25.33
C ASP A 104 20.90 3.33 -24.26
N GLU A 105 21.46 3.43 -23.05
CA GLU A 105 21.06 2.63 -21.89
C GLU A 105 19.58 2.83 -21.50
N SER A 106 19.00 4.00 -21.80
CA SER A 106 17.58 4.24 -21.52
C SER A 106 16.69 3.37 -22.41
N VAL A 107 17.06 3.21 -23.68
CA VAL A 107 16.35 2.35 -24.64
C VAL A 107 16.45 0.90 -24.18
N LYS A 108 17.63 0.44 -23.77
CA LYS A 108 17.82 -0.92 -23.23
C LYS A 108 16.91 -1.16 -22.03
N ARG A 109 16.95 -0.25 -21.04
CA ARG A 109 16.17 -0.37 -19.80
C ARG A 109 14.67 -0.40 -20.07
N ILE A 110 14.17 0.47 -20.94
CA ILE A 110 12.73 0.50 -21.30
C ILE A 110 12.34 -0.80 -22.00
N LEU A 111 13.10 -1.27 -22.98
CA LEU A 111 12.81 -2.52 -23.69
C LEU A 111 12.82 -3.73 -22.75
N THR A 112 13.77 -3.80 -21.82
CA THR A 112 13.78 -4.83 -20.77
C THR A 112 12.52 -4.77 -19.91
N LYS A 113 12.10 -3.57 -19.47
CA LYS A 113 10.87 -3.40 -18.69
C LYS A 113 9.62 -3.84 -19.46
N LEU A 114 9.50 -3.43 -20.73
CA LEU A 114 8.36 -3.79 -21.57
C LEU A 114 8.31 -5.28 -21.92
N SER A 115 9.47 -5.95 -21.93
CA SER A 115 9.54 -7.38 -22.19
C SER A 115 8.89 -8.22 -21.09
N ASP A 116 8.70 -7.68 -19.89
CA ASP A 116 7.84 -8.26 -18.86
C ASP A 116 6.40 -7.78 -19.06
N LEU A 117 5.51 -8.71 -19.38
CA LEU A 117 4.10 -8.44 -19.64
C LEU A 117 3.25 -8.43 -18.36
N GLU A 118 3.85 -8.74 -17.21
CA GLU A 118 3.15 -8.97 -15.95
C GLU A 118 1.94 -9.92 -16.14
N ARG A 119 0.77 -9.58 -15.58
CA ARG A 119 -0.50 -10.31 -15.76
C ARG A 119 -1.00 -10.35 -17.20
N ALA A 120 -0.58 -9.45 -18.09
CA ALA A 120 -1.01 -9.47 -19.50
C ALA A 120 -0.44 -10.68 -20.28
N ALA A 121 0.53 -11.41 -19.70
CA ALA A 121 1.00 -12.68 -20.23
C ALA A 121 -0.05 -13.80 -20.16
N LEU A 122 -1.06 -13.67 -19.30
CA LEU A 122 -2.12 -14.66 -19.14
C LEU A 122 -2.95 -14.83 -20.44
N SER A 123 -3.68 -15.95 -20.50
CA SER A 123 -4.77 -16.10 -21.47
C SER A 123 -5.86 -15.06 -21.17
N GLU A 124 -6.72 -14.75 -22.14
CA GLU A 124 -7.79 -13.77 -21.94
C GLU A 124 -8.75 -14.21 -20.82
N ASP A 125 -9.15 -15.49 -20.81
CA ASP A 125 -10.00 -16.06 -19.77
C ASP A 125 -9.34 -15.99 -18.37
N ASP A 126 -8.06 -16.38 -18.26
CA ASP A 126 -7.32 -16.32 -16.99
C ASP A 126 -7.13 -14.88 -16.50
N LEU A 127 -6.92 -13.92 -17.42
CA LEU A 127 -6.77 -12.51 -17.09
C LEU A 127 -8.09 -11.91 -16.60
N ILE A 128 -9.21 -12.24 -17.26
CA ILE A 128 -10.55 -11.87 -16.82
C ILE A 128 -10.82 -12.43 -15.42
N GLU A 129 -10.50 -13.70 -15.19
CA GLU A 129 -10.65 -14.33 -13.87
C GLU A 129 -9.77 -13.62 -12.82
N TYR A 130 -8.50 -13.40 -13.13
CA TYR A 130 -7.55 -12.72 -12.24
C TYR A 130 -8.05 -11.32 -11.82
N ASN A 131 -8.47 -10.51 -12.80
CA ASN A 131 -8.93 -9.15 -12.55
C ASN A 131 -10.24 -9.12 -11.75
N ASN A 132 -11.17 -10.03 -12.04
CA ASN A 132 -12.41 -10.17 -11.28
C ASN A 132 -12.15 -10.62 -9.84
N LEU A 133 -11.23 -11.57 -9.63
CA LEU A 133 -10.84 -12.02 -8.30
C LEU A 133 -10.25 -10.86 -7.49
N LEU A 134 -9.32 -10.10 -8.06
CA LEU A 134 -8.69 -8.98 -7.37
C LEU A 134 -9.72 -7.92 -6.96
N ALA A 135 -10.54 -7.44 -7.92
CA ALA A 135 -11.56 -6.43 -7.65
C ALA A 135 -12.61 -6.91 -6.63
N SER A 136 -13.02 -8.18 -6.70
CA SER A 136 -14.00 -8.74 -5.76
C SER A 136 -13.41 -8.92 -4.35
N MET A 137 -12.14 -9.30 -4.24
CA MET A 137 -11.44 -9.36 -2.95
C MET A 137 -11.30 -7.97 -2.32
N GLU A 138 -10.95 -6.95 -3.10
CA GLU A 138 -10.89 -5.55 -2.65
C GLU A 138 -12.26 -5.01 -2.21
N THR A 139 -13.31 -5.29 -2.99
CA THR A 139 -14.69 -4.91 -2.65
C THR A 139 -15.09 -5.53 -1.32
N LEU A 140 -14.96 -6.85 -1.22
CA LEU A 140 -15.37 -7.61 -0.04
C LEU A 140 -14.66 -7.09 1.22
N TYR A 141 -13.37 -6.78 1.10
CA TYR A 141 -12.63 -6.17 2.19
C TYR A 141 -13.17 -4.78 2.54
N SER A 142 -13.46 -3.94 1.55
CA SER A 142 -13.86 -2.53 1.76
C SER A 142 -15.27 -2.37 2.34
N VAL A 143 -16.19 -3.28 2.00
CA VAL A 143 -17.61 -3.19 2.40
C VAL A 143 -17.99 -4.14 3.55
N ALA A 144 -17.04 -4.97 4.01
CA ALA A 144 -17.30 -5.87 5.13
C ALA A 144 -17.68 -5.11 6.40
N THR A 145 -18.62 -5.67 7.15
CA THR A 145 -19.10 -5.12 8.42
C THR A 145 -19.15 -6.19 9.50
N VAL A 146 -19.05 -5.77 10.76
CA VAL A 146 -19.13 -6.63 11.95
C VAL A 146 -20.33 -6.21 12.78
N CYS A 147 -21.28 -7.12 12.96
CA CYS A 147 -22.53 -6.81 13.63
C CYS A 147 -22.50 -7.19 15.12
N LYS A 148 -22.87 -6.26 16.00
CA LYS A 148 -23.08 -6.50 17.44
C LYS A 148 -24.38 -7.27 17.69
N ASP A 149 -25.40 -6.97 16.89
CA ASP A 149 -26.73 -7.57 16.88
C ASP A 149 -27.32 -7.54 15.45
N GLN A 150 -28.59 -7.90 15.25
CA GLN A 150 -29.22 -7.92 13.92
C GLN A 150 -29.36 -6.54 13.27
N SER A 151 -29.22 -5.46 14.02
CA SER A 151 -29.48 -4.08 13.58
C SER A 151 -28.25 -3.17 13.55
N THR A 152 -27.22 -3.48 14.33
CA THR A 152 -26.03 -2.64 14.49
C THR A 152 -24.81 -3.31 13.88
N CYS A 153 -24.43 -2.90 12.67
CA CYS A 153 -23.25 -3.37 11.95
C CYS A 153 -22.21 -2.26 11.81
N LEU A 154 -20.96 -2.59 12.12
CA LEU A 154 -19.84 -1.66 12.18
C LEU A 154 -18.89 -1.92 10.99
N PRO A 155 -18.69 -0.97 10.07
CA PRO A 155 -17.64 -1.08 9.06
C PRO A 155 -16.25 -0.96 9.69
N LEU A 156 -15.20 -1.31 8.92
CA LEU A 156 -13.82 -1.10 9.36
C LEU A 156 -13.55 0.37 9.69
N ASP A 157 -13.87 1.25 8.74
CA ASP A 157 -13.64 2.69 8.81
C ASP A 157 -14.95 3.50 8.89
N PRO A 158 -15.13 4.35 9.92
CA PRO A 158 -14.22 4.60 11.05
C PRO A 158 -14.45 3.67 12.26
N ASP A 159 -15.54 2.91 12.29
CA ASP A 159 -16.10 2.35 13.53
C ASP A 159 -15.20 1.32 14.24
N LEU A 160 -14.78 0.26 13.55
CA LEU A 160 -13.93 -0.76 14.17
C LEU A 160 -12.53 -0.22 14.46
N ASN A 161 -11.97 0.62 13.59
CA ASN A 161 -10.68 1.26 13.83
C ASN A 161 -10.73 2.16 15.07
N LYS A 162 -11.81 2.90 15.28
CA LYS A 162 -12.04 3.67 16.50
C LYS A 162 -12.08 2.78 17.74
N ILE A 163 -12.81 1.66 17.70
CA ILE A 163 -12.83 0.70 18.82
C ILE A 163 -11.42 0.18 19.13
N MET A 164 -10.68 -0.23 18.10
CA MET A 164 -9.32 -0.76 18.29
C MET A 164 -8.35 0.28 18.86
N ALA A 165 -8.50 1.56 18.48
CA ALA A 165 -7.63 2.66 18.92
C ALA A 165 -7.98 3.16 20.33
N GLU A 166 -9.27 3.35 20.63
CA GLU A 166 -9.72 4.04 21.85
C GLU A 166 -10.13 3.09 22.98
N SER A 167 -10.66 1.91 22.67
CA SER A 167 -11.15 1.00 23.71
C SER A 167 -10.00 0.45 24.54
N ARG A 168 -10.26 0.28 25.83
CA ARG A 168 -9.35 -0.35 26.80
C ARG A 168 -10.00 -1.54 27.48
N ASP A 169 -11.16 -1.96 26.99
CA ASP A 169 -11.87 -3.16 27.42
C ASP A 169 -11.35 -4.37 26.62
N TYR A 170 -10.95 -5.44 27.32
CA TYR A 170 -10.34 -6.61 26.68
C TYR A 170 -11.34 -7.32 25.74
N ASP A 171 -12.58 -7.48 26.17
CA ASP A 171 -13.58 -8.29 25.47
C ASP A 171 -14.19 -7.51 24.29
N GLU A 172 -14.31 -6.18 24.38
CA GLU A 172 -14.70 -5.32 23.25
C GLU A 172 -13.64 -5.32 22.14
N LEU A 173 -12.35 -5.19 22.52
CA LEU A 173 -11.24 -5.32 21.57
C LEU A 173 -11.23 -6.71 20.91
N LEU A 174 -11.50 -7.76 21.70
CA LEU A 174 -11.58 -9.13 21.19
C LEU A 174 -12.74 -9.30 20.20
N PHE A 175 -13.90 -8.73 20.51
CA PHE A 175 -15.07 -8.72 19.63
C PHE A 175 -14.73 -8.08 18.28
N ALA A 176 -14.18 -6.87 18.28
CA ALA A 176 -13.84 -6.15 17.04
C ALA A 176 -12.79 -6.92 16.22
N TRP A 177 -11.73 -7.38 16.88
CA TRP A 177 -10.61 -8.08 16.24
C TRP A 177 -11.01 -9.42 15.61
N LEU A 178 -11.82 -10.21 16.33
CA LEU A 178 -12.28 -11.53 15.89
C LEU A 178 -13.39 -11.40 14.86
N GLY A 179 -14.33 -10.48 15.10
CA GLY A 179 -15.43 -10.17 14.19
C GLY A 179 -14.91 -9.78 12.81
N TRP A 180 -13.92 -8.89 12.75
CA TRP A 180 -13.33 -8.45 11.48
C TRP A 180 -12.72 -9.60 10.68
N ARG A 181 -11.96 -10.48 11.35
CA ARG A 181 -11.32 -11.64 10.72
C ARG A 181 -12.32 -12.66 10.22
N ASN A 182 -13.45 -12.82 10.93
CA ASN A 182 -14.53 -13.69 10.49
C ASN A 182 -15.31 -13.11 9.31
N ALA A 183 -15.56 -11.80 9.30
CA ALA A 183 -16.33 -11.13 8.25
C ALA A 183 -15.56 -11.01 6.92
N SER A 184 -14.27 -10.65 6.98
CA SER A 184 -13.43 -10.45 5.79
C SER A 184 -12.57 -11.68 5.45
N GLY A 185 -11.81 -12.18 6.42
CA GLY A 185 -10.74 -13.17 6.19
C GLY A 185 -11.23 -14.56 5.78
N ARG A 186 -12.41 -14.99 6.25
CA ARG A 186 -12.97 -16.31 5.91
C ARG A 186 -13.35 -16.40 4.43
N GLU A 187 -14.01 -15.37 3.94
CA GLU A 187 -14.57 -15.32 2.57
C GLU A 187 -13.46 -15.14 1.52
N LEU A 188 -12.35 -14.50 1.88
CA LEU A 188 -11.22 -14.26 0.99
C LEU A 188 -10.33 -15.50 0.72
N ARG A 189 -10.41 -16.54 1.56
CA ARG A 189 -9.44 -17.65 1.54
C ARG A 189 -9.41 -18.42 0.22
N SER A 190 -10.58 -18.76 -0.33
CA SER A 190 -10.67 -19.49 -1.61
C SER A 190 -10.20 -18.63 -2.76
N SER A 191 -10.66 -17.38 -2.82
CA SER A 191 -10.29 -16.40 -3.83
C SER A 191 -8.78 -16.15 -3.85
N TYR A 192 -8.15 -16.04 -2.68
CA TYR A 192 -6.71 -15.82 -2.61
C TYR A 192 -5.88 -17.01 -3.09
N LYS A 193 -6.33 -18.25 -2.81
CA LYS A 193 -5.66 -19.44 -3.34
C LYS A 193 -5.63 -19.38 -4.88
N ARG A 194 -6.77 -19.07 -5.50
CA ARG A 194 -6.87 -18.97 -6.96
C ARG A 194 -6.06 -17.78 -7.51
N TYR A 195 -6.07 -16.66 -6.81
CA TYR A 195 -5.21 -15.52 -7.10
C TYR A 195 -3.71 -15.90 -7.13
N VAL A 196 -3.23 -16.64 -6.13
CA VAL A 196 -1.82 -17.10 -6.06
C VAL A 196 -1.47 -17.99 -7.26
N GLU A 197 -2.38 -18.89 -7.65
CA GLU A 197 -2.19 -19.75 -8.83
C GLU A 197 -2.02 -18.92 -10.11
N LEU A 198 -2.92 -17.97 -10.35
CA LEU A 198 -2.92 -17.10 -11.53
C LEU A 198 -1.73 -16.12 -11.53
N ALA A 199 -1.39 -15.53 -10.38
CA ALA A 199 -0.23 -14.65 -10.22
C ALA A 199 1.07 -15.40 -10.55
N ASN A 200 1.23 -16.62 -10.04
CA ASN A 200 2.39 -17.46 -10.37
C ASN A 200 2.41 -17.89 -11.83
N LEU A 201 1.25 -18.15 -12.45
CA LEU A 201 1.17 -18.45 -13.87
C LEU A 201 1.63 -17.27 -14.72
N ALA A 202 1.20 -16.06 -14.39
CA ALA A 202 1.66 -14.82 -15.03
C ALA A 202 3.19 -14.64 -14.88
N ALA A 203 3.72 -14.78 -13.66
CA ALA A 203 5.14 -14.62 -13.40
C ALA A 203 6.00 -15.62 -14.21
N LYS A 204 5.58 -16.90 -14.25
CA LYS A 204 6.25 -17.94 -15.04
C LYS A 204 6.21 -17.68 -16.54
N SER A 205 5.11 -17.16 -17.06
CA SER A 205 5.00 -16.76 -18.47
C SER A 205 5.92 -15.59 -18.86
N ASN A 206 6.46 -14.87 -17.87
CA ASN A 206 7.45 -13.80 -18.05
C ASN A 206 8.88 -14.24 -17.69
N GLY A 207 9.11 -15.52 -17.38
CA GLY A 207 10.45 -16.05 -17.10
C GLY A 207 10.89 -15.98 -15.63
N HIS A 208 9.99 -15.60 -14.71
CA HIS A 208 10.25 -15.66 -13.26
C HIS A 208 9.90 -17.04 -12.69
N THR A 209 10.49 -17.41 -11.55
CA THR A 209 10.17 -18.70 -10.90
C THR A 209 8.77 -18.71 -10.28
N ASP A 210 8.35 -17.57 -9.75
CA ASP A 210 7.10 -17.32 -9.03
C ASP A 210 6.84 -15.81 -8.94
N ASN A 211 5.66 -15.41 -8.48
CA ASN A 211 5.29 -14.00 -8.36
C ASN A 211 6.11 -13.25 -7.30
N GLY A 212 6.61 -13.94 -6.27
CA GLY A 212 7.53 -13.35 -5.30
C GLY A 212 8.87 -12.97 -5.93
N ALA A 213 9.41 -13.81 -6.81
CA ALA A 213 10.62 -13.51 -7.58
C ALA A 213 10.42 -12.29 -8.50
N PHE A 214 9.29 -12.22 -9.21
CA PHE A 214 8.92 -11.04 -9.99
C PHE A 214 8.90 -9.77 -9.12
N TRP A 215 8.21 -9.80 -7.98
CA TRP A 215 8.17 -8.65 -7.08
C TRP A 215 9.54 -8.23 -6.54
N ARG A 216 10.42 -9.18 -6.20
CA ARG A 216 11.78 -8.86 -5.73
C ARG A 216 12.66 -8.31 -6.86
N SER A 217 12.40 -8.70 -8.11
CA SER A 217 13.16 -8.19 -9.28
C SER A 217 13.07 -6.68 -9.45
N LEU A 218 12.00 -6.04 -8.95
CA LEU A 218 11.81 -4.58 -8.99
C LEU A 218 12.88 -3.79 -8.21
N TYR A 219 13.66 -4.45 -7.35
CA TYR A 219 14.79 -3.84 -6.65
C TYR A 219 16.12 -4.00 -7.37
N GLU A 220 16.21 -4.88 -8.37
CA GLU A 220 17.43 -5.17 -9.12
C GLU A 220 18.63 -5.55 -8.23
N THR A 221 18.36 -6.12 -7.04
CA THR A 221 19.36 -6.52 -6.04
C THR A 221 19.35 -8.04 -5.84
N PRO A 222 20.40 -8.78 -6.28
CA PRO A 222 20.42 -10.24 -6.15
C PRO A 222 20.41 -10.76 -4.70
N THR A 223 20.89 -9.96 -3.75
CA THR A 223 21.00 -10.29 -2.31
C THR A 223 19.82 -9.76 -1.48
N PHE A 224 18.71 -9.41 -2.14
CA PHE A 224 17.63 -8.65 -1.51
C PHE A 224 17.06 -9.31 -0.25
N GLU A 225 16.85 -10.63 -0.24
CA GLU A 225 16.34 -11.32 0.95
C GLU A 225 17.36 -11.33 2.10
N GLU A 226 18.65 -11.56 1.79
CA GLU A 226 19.73 -11.56 2.76
C GLU A 226 19.94 -10.18 3.39
N ASP A 227 19.88 -9.14 2.56
CA ASP A 227 20.00 -7.75 2.99
C ASP A 227 18.89 -7.43 3.99
N LEU A 228 17.62 -7.75 3.68
CA LEU A 228 16.51 -7.46 4.60
C LEU A 228 16.60 -8.24 5.92
N GLU A 229 17.06 -9.49 5.92
CA GLU A 229 17.27 -10.26 7.15
C GLU A 229 18.39 -9.66 8.00
N ALA A 230 19.48 -9.18 7.39
CA ALA A 230 20.56 -8.50 8.11
C ALA A 230 20.05 -7.21 8.77
N LEU A 231 19.28 -6.41 8.04
CA LEU A 231 18.69 -5.18 8.53
C LEU A 231 17.70 -5.41 9.67
N TRP A 232 16.88 -6.45 9.57
CA TRP A 232 16.00 -6.85 10.67
C TRP A 232 16.80 -7.18 11.94
N LYS A 233 17.90 -7.93 11.82
CA LYS A 233 18.74 -8.31 12.97
C LYS A 233 19.39 -7.12 13.66
N ASP A 234 19.79 -6.10 12.91
CA ASP A 234 20.36 -4.87 13.48
C ASP A 234 19.32 -4.10 14.32
N LEU A 235 18.05 -4.14 13.93
CA LEU A 235 16.95 -3.42 14.58
C LEU A 235 16.24 -4.25 15.67
N GLU A 236 16.38 -5.58 15.63
CA GLU A 236 15.75 -6.51 16.56
C GLU A 236 16.02 -6.16 18.05
N PRO A 237 17.24 -5.79 18.48
CA PRO A 237 17.47 -5.42 19.88
C PRO A 237 16.61 -4.24 20.37
N LEU A 238 16.40 -3.22 19.53
CA LEU A 238 15.55 -2.08 19.87
C LEU A 238 14.08 -2.50 19.94
N TYR A 239 13.61 -3.28 18.96
CA TYR A 239 12.25 -3.82 18.96
C TYR A 239 11.96 -4.65 20.20
N LEU A 240 12.86 -5.54 20.60
CA LEU A 240 12.68 -6.41 21.78
C LEU A 240 12.55 -5.60 23.07
N ASN A 241 13.27 -4.47 23.20
CA ASN A 241 13.14 -3.58 24.35
C ASN A 241 11.78 -2.86 24.36
N VAL A 242 11.33 -2.33 23.21
CA VAL A 242 10.00 -1.71 23.07
C VAL A 242 8.90 -2.75 23.37
N HIS A 243 8.99 -3.95 22.80
CA HIS A 243 8.07 -5.06 23.05
C HIS A 243 7.97 -5.40 24.54
N ALA A 244 9.12 -5.59 25.21
CA ALA A 244 9.14 -5.94 26.63
C ALA A 244 8.54 -4.84 27.52
N TYR A 245 8.83 -3.57 27.20
CA TYR A 245 8.27 -2.41 27.88
C TYR A 245 6.75 -2.32 27.72
N VAL A 246 6.25 -2.41 26.49
CA VAL A 246 4.82 -2.41 26.17
C VAL A 246 4.11 -3.59 26.84
N ARG A 247 4.68 -4.81 26.77
CA ARG A 247 4.14 -6.00 27.43
C ARG A 247 3.97 -5.79 28.94
N ARG A 248 4.93 -5.12 29.60
CA ARG A 248 4.83 -4.79 31.03
C ARG A 248 3.70 -3.81 31.32
N ALA A 249 3.51 -2.80 30.49
CA ALA A 249 2.42 -1.84 30.64
C ALA A 249 1.05 -2.50 30.44
N LEU A 250 0.90 -3.33 29.40
CA LEU A 250 -0.30 -4.13 29.17
C LEU A 250 -0.59 -5.08 30.34
N TYR A 251 0.43 -5.68 30.94
CA TYR A 251 0.27 -6.49 32.15
C TYR A 251 -0.31 -5.67 33.32
N LYS A 252 0.15 -4.42 33.52
CA LYS A 252 -0.41 -3.54 34.56
C LYS A 252 -1.89 -3.22 34.31
N LYS A 253 -2.29 -3.07 33.04
CA LYS A 253 -3.67 -2.75 32.65
C LYS A 253 -4.61 -3.95 32.68
N TYR A 254 -4.22 -5.07 32.07
CA TYR A 254 -5.08 -6.23 31.82
C TYR A 254 -4.86 -7.40 32.78
N GLY A 255 -3.82 -7.33 33.61
CA GLY A 255 -3.55 -8.30 34.67
C GLY A 255 -2.84 -9.60 34.23
N PRO A 256 -2.42 -10.42 35.20
CA PRO A 256 -1.65 -11.64 34.98
C PRO A 256 -2.40 -12.76 34.26
N GLU A 257 -3.73 -12.77 34.33
CA GLU A 257 -4.55 -13.79 33.66
C GLU A 257 -4.57 -13.61 32.14
N ARG A 258 -4.36 -12.38 31.67
CA ARG A 258 -4.42 -12.02 30.24
C ARG A 258 -3.05 -11.83 29.61
N ILE A 259 -2.03 -11.46 30.39
CA ILE A 259 -0.68 -11.15 29.90
C ILE A 259 0.38 -11.98 30.63
N ASN A 260 1.15 -12.75 29.87
CA ASN A 260 2.34 -13.43 30.37
C ASN A 260 3.59 -12.56 30.13
N LEU A 261 4.28 -12.15 31.20
CA LEU A 261 5.48 -11.30 31.13
C LEU A 261 6.68 -11.92 30.41
N LYS A 262 6.66 -13.24 30.18
CA LYS A 262 7.69 -13.97 29.43
C LYS A 262 7.15 -14.54 28.10
N GLY A 263 5.88 -14.27 27.78
CA GLY A 263 5.20 -14.80 26.60
C GLY A 263 4.94 -13.72 25.53
N PRO A 264 4.31 -14.12 24.41
CA PRO A 264 3.89 -13.16 23.39
C PRO A 264 2.75 -12.24 23.88
N ILE A 265 2.57 -11.11 23.21
CA ILE A 265 1.46 -10.17 23.47
C ILE A 265 0.22 -10.59 22.66
N PRO A 266 -0.99 -10.61 23.24
CA PRO A 266 -2.22 -10.81 22.46
C PRO A 266 -2.42 -9.72 21.41
N ALA A 267 -2.56 -10.12 20.14
CA ALA A 267 -2.52 -9.24 18.97
C ALA A 267 -3.68 -8.23 18.82
N HIS A 268 -4.61 -8.17 19.77
CA HIS A 268 -5.80 -7.29 19.75
C HIS A 268 -5.67 -6.12 20.75
N LEU A 269 -4.56 -6.03 21.48
CA LEU A 269 -4.38 -5.05 22.57
C LEU A 269 -3.44 -3.90 22.22
N LEU A 270 -3.14 -3.72 20.94
CA LEU A 270 -2.05 -2.85 20.47
C LEU A 270 -2.56 -1.66 19.67
N GLY A 271 -3.79 -1.20 19.93
CA GLY A 271 -4.31 0.05 19.38
C GLY A 271 -4.68 0.02 17.89
N ASN A 272 -4.50 -1.12 17.22
CA ASN A 272 -4.67 -1.26 15.79
C ASN A 272 -5.19 -2.67 15.42
N MET A 273 -6.05 -2.77 14.40
CA MET A 273 -6.68 -4.02 13.95
C MET A 273 -5.70 -5.17 13.64
N TRP A 274 -4.50 -4.82 13.18
CA TRP A 274 -3.44 -5.75 12.78
C TRP A 274 -2.25 -5.74 13.75
N ALA A 275 -2.23 -4.84 14.72
CA ALA A 275 -1.08 -4.55 15.55
C ALA A 275 0.18 -4.25 14.71
N GLN A 276 0.01 -3.59 13.57
CA GLN A 276 1.12 -3.15 12.71
C GLN A 276 1.78 -1.89 13.27
N THR A 277 1.02 -1.03 13.93
CA THR A 277 1.47 0.19 14.61
C THR A 277 0.77 0.26 15.97
N TRP A 278 1.45 0.78 16.98
CA TRP A 278 1.05 0.74 18.39
C TRP A 278 0.88 2.14 19.00
N SER A 279 0.92 3.20 18.20
CA SER A 279 0.84 4.60 18.67
C SER A 279 -0.44 4.87 19.47
N ALA A 280 -1.56 4.27 19.08
CA ALA A 280 -2.86 4.48 19.74
C ALA A 280 -2.95 3.96 21.19
N ILE A 281 -1.94 3.22 21.71
CA ILE A 281 -1.86 2.84 23.13
C ILE A 281 -0.86 3.69 23.93
N MET A 282 -0.44 4.84 23.40
CA MET A 282 0.53 5.74 24.05
C MET A 282 0.11 6.13 25.47
N ASP A 283 -1.20 6.30 25.73
CA ASP A 283 -1.77 6.54 27.07
C ASP A 283 -1.41 5.45 28.10
N LEU A 284 -1.27 4.20 27.67
CA LEU A 284 -0.91 3.08 28.56
C LEU A 284 0.60 2.97 28.80
N VAL A 285 1.40 3.48 27.87
CA VAL A 285 2.85 3.22 27.80
C VAL A 285 3.69 4.49 27.84
N ILE A 286 3.08 5.63 28.20
CA ILE A 286 3.79 6.89 28.32
C ILE A 286 4.91 6.79 29.37
N PRO A 287 6.18 7.05 28.99
CA PRO A 287 7.29 6.95 29.93
C PRO A 287 7.23 7.96 31.07
N TYR A 288 6.86 9.21 30.77
CA TYR A 288 6.77 10.32 31.72
C TYR A 288 5.38 10.95 31.65
N PRO A 289 4.40 10.48 32.46
CA PRO A 289 3.01 10.93 32.38
C PRO A 289 2.79 12.42 32.66
N ASP A 290 3.66 13.03 33.47
CA ASP A 290 3.55 14.43 33.89
C ASP A 290 4.18 15.41 32.88
N ALA A 291 4.89 14.90 31.87
CA ALA A 291 5.50 15.70 30.82
C ALA A 291 4.53 15.91 29.63
N THR A 292 4.67 17.04 28.93
CA THR A 292 3.77 17.38 27.82
C THR A 292 3.80 16.34 26.71
N GLN A 293 2.62 15.95 26.22
CA GLN A 293 2.46 15.03 25.09
C GLN A 293 2.40 15.79 23.77
N VAL A 294 2.90 15.13 22.72
CA VAL A 294 2.81 15.64 21.35
C VAL A 294 1.57 15.03 20.70
N ASP A 295 0.40 15.60 20.96
CA ASP A 295 -0.85 15.30 20.24
C ASP A 295 -1.51 16.61 19.80
N ALA A 296 -1.57 16.81 18.49
CA ALA A 296 -2.17 18.00 17.90
C ALA A 296 -3.69 17.91 17.75
N THR A 297 -4.29 16.72 17.94
CA THR A 297 -5.71 16.46 17.67
C THR A 297 -6.64 17.40 18.43
N PRO A 298 -6.49 17.62 19.76
CA PRO A 298 -7.38 18.53 20.48
C PRO A 298 -7.27 19.98 19.98
N ALA A 299 -6.06 20.42 19.63
CA ALA A 299 -5.81 21.76 19.11
C ALA A 299 -6.43 21.95 17.71
N MET A 300 -6.29 20.95 16.83
CA MET A 300 -6.92 20.96 15.50
C MET A 300 -8.44 21.07 15.60
N ILE A 301 -9.07 20.28 16.47
CA ILE A 301 -10.52 20.32 16.71
C ILE A 301 -10.94 21.67 17.28
N ALA A 302 -10.26 22.17 18.32
CA ALA A 302 -10.58 23.44 18.95
C ALA A 302 -10.46 24.64 17.99
N GLN A 303 -9.53 24.57 17.04
CA GLN A 303 -9.32 25.59 16.01
C GLN A 303 -10.21 25.40 14.76
N GLY A 304 -11.10 24.41 14.75
CA GLY A 304 -12.01 24.16 13.63
C GLY A 304 -11.28 23.75 12.34
N TRP A 305 -10.23 22.92 12.45
CA TRP A 305 -9.60 22.33 11.28
C TRP A 305 -10.58 21.38 10.56
N ASP A 306 -10.49 21.34 9.24
CA ASP A 306 -11.17 20.39 8.37
C ASP A 306 -10.14 19.64 7.51
N PRO A 307 -10.53 18.56 6.81
CA PRO A 307 -9.60 17.83 5.94
C PRO A 307 -8.91 18.71 4.90
N LYS A 308 -9.64 19.64 4.27
CA LYS A 308 -9.09 20.55 3.28
C LYS A 308 -7.95 21.40 3.85
N ARG A 309 -8.11 21.92 5.06
CA ARG A 309 -7.06 22.67 5.77
C ARG A 309 -5.83 21.79 6.02
N MET A 310 -6.00 20.52 6.42
CA MET A 310 -4.87 19.59 6.61
C MET A 310 -4.04 19.45 5.33
N PHE A 311 -4.69 19.25 4.18
CA PHE A 311 -4.00 19.21 2.88
C PHE A 311 -3.36 20.55 2.51
N GLN A 312 -4.01 21.68 2.80
CA GLN A 312 -3.44 23.00 2.52
C GLN A 312 -2.20 23.30 3.36
N GLU A 313 -2.18 22.89 4.63
CA GLU A 313 -0.97 23.03 5.46
C GLU A 313 0.16 22.13 4.95
N SER A 314 -0.16 20.94 4.46
CA SER A 314 0.83 20.09 3.78
C SER A 314 1.37 20.75 2.51
N ASP A 315 0.52 21.28 1.62
CA ASP A 315 0.96 22.03 0.43
C ASP A 315 1.86 23.23 0.79
N ARG A 316 1.55 23.95 1.87
CA ARG A 316 2.43 25.00 2.41
C ARG A 316 3.77 24.48 2.89
N PHE A 317 3.80 23.33 3.56
CA PHE A 317 5.04 22.69 3.98
C PHE A 317 5.92 22.36 2.76
N PHE A 318 5.38 21.65 1.76
CA PHE A 318 6.12 21.29 0.55
C PHE A 318 6.64 22.52 -0.21
N THR A 319 5.80 23.55 -0.39
CA THR A 319 6.21 24.79 -1.06
C THR A 319 7.23 25.60 -0.24
N SER A 320 7.19 25.53 1.09
CA SER A 320 8.17 26.23 1.95
C SER A 320 9.60 25.72 1.80
N ILE A 321 9.77 24.46 1.38
CA ILE A 321 11.07 23.84 1.09
C ILE A 321 11.42 23.87 -0.41
N GLY A 322 10.69 24.67 -1.20
CA GLY A 322 10.97 24.91 -2.61
C GLY A 322 10.45 23.81 -3.56
N LEU A 323 9.57 22.92 -3.09
CA LEU A 323 8.90 21.95 -3.94
C LEU A 323 7.67 22.55 -4.62
N LEU A 324 7.04 21.76 -5.50
CA LEU A 324 5.99 22.25 -6.40
C LEU A 324 4.65 22.38 -5.65
N PRO A 325 3.88 23.45 -5.87
CA PRO A 325 2.53 23.54 -5.33
C PRO A 325 1.60 22.53 -6.00
N MET A 326 0.59 22.05 -5.28
CA MET A 326 -0.45 21.19 -5.84
C MET A 326 -1.22 21.91 -6.97
N PRO A 327 -1.42 21.26 -8.13
CA PRO A 327 -2.12 21.89 -9.26
C PRO A 327 -3.61 22.14 -8.95
N PRO A 328 -4.28 23.10 -9.62
CA PRO A 328 -5.70 23.36 -9.39
C PRO A 328 -6.61 22.13 -9.60
N GLU A 329 -6.25 21.24 -10.53
CA GLU A 329 -7.00 19.99 -10.78
C GLU A 329 -6.98 19.04 -9.57
N PHE A 330 -5.88 19.00 -8.81
CA PHE A 330 -5.76 18.19 -7.60
C PHE A 330 -6.85 18.54 -6.59
N TRP A 331 -7.03 19.84 -6.31
CA TRP A 331 -8.02 20.33 -5.35
C TRP A 331 -9.47 20.10 -5.81
N ASN A 332 -9.70 20.16 -7.13
CA ASN A 332 -11.03 20.03 -7.70
C ASN A 332 -11.50 18.57 -7.84
N LYS A 333 -10.56 17.63 -7.99
CA LYS A 333 -10.88 16.23 -8.35
C LYS A 333 -10.56 15.22 -7.25
N SER A 334 -9.76 15.56 -6.24
CA SER A 334 -9.42 14.63 -5.14
C SER A 334 -10.61 14.36 -4.21
N MET A 335 -10.64 13.17 -3.62
CA MET A 335 -11.58 12.80 -2.56
C MET A 335 -10.85 12.90 -1.22
N LEU A 336 -10.90 14.09 -0.60
CA LEU A 336 -10.15 14.42 0.62
C LEU A 336 -10.92 14.10 1.92
N GLU A 337 -12.16 13.65 1.81
CA GLU A 337 -12.98 13.19 2.94
C GLU A 337 -14.00 12.16 2.45
N LYS A 338 -14.56 11.37 3.37
CA LYS A 338 -15.60 10.38 3.04
C LYS A 338 -16.89 11.10 2.58
N PRO A 339 -17.42 10.80 1.38
CA PRO A 339 -18.68 11.37 0.93
C PRO A 339 -19.85 11.04 1.86
N LYS A 340 -20.78 11.99 2.02
CA LYS A 340 -21.96 11.87 2.90
C LYS A 340 -23.26 11.58 2.14
N ASP A 341 -23.16 11.32 0.85
CA ASP A 341 -24.29 11.09 -0.06
C ASP A 341 -24.66 9.61 -0.21
N GLY A 342 -24.08 8.74 0.62
CA GLY A 342 -24.44 7.33 0.72
C GLY A 342 -23.69 6.40 -0.24
N ARG A 343 -22.78 6.93 -1.07
CA ARG A 343 -21.93 6.08 -1.92
C ARG A 343 -20.92 5.27 -1.10
N GLU A 344 -20.62 4.07 -1.55
CA GLU A 344 -19.55 3.24 -1.00
C GLU A 344 -18.22 3.57 -1.68
N VAL A 345 -17.13 3.63 -0.91
CA VAL A 345 -15.80 4.02 -1.40
C VAL A 345 -14.72 3.16 -0.76
N VAL A 346 -13.58 3.04 -1.43
CA VAL A 346 -12.37 2.46 -0.83
C VAL A 346 -11.71 3.54 0.04
N CYS A 347 -11.82 3.42 1.36
CA CYS A 347 -11.34 4.47 2.28
C CYS A 347 -9.83 4.51 2.50
N HIS A 348 -9.11 3.41 2.23
CA HIS A 348 -7.66 3.36 2.41
C HIS A 348 -6.98 4.49 1.61
N ALA A 349 -6.10 5.24 2.27
CA ALA A 349 -5.40 6.37 1.66
C ALA A 349 -4.58 5.91 0.44
N SER A 350 -4.66 6.67 -0.65
CA SER A 350 -3.79 6.47 -1.82
C SER A 350 -3.68 7.72 -2.69
N ALA A 351 -2.50 7.88 -3.31
CA ALA A 351 -2.20 8.89 -4.31
C ALA A 351 -2.20 8.29 -5.73
N TRP A 352 -2.64 9.09 -6.71
CA TRP A 352 -2.91 8.64 -8.08
C TRP A 352 -2.28 9.58 -9.12
N ASP A 353 -1.44 9.02 -10.01
CA ASP A 353 -1.01 9.65 -11.26
C ASP A 353 -1.92 9.19 -12.40
N PHE A 354 -2.56 10.12 -13.10
CA PHE A 354 -3.44 9.84 -14.23
C PHE A 354 -2.69 9.76 -15.56
N TYR A 355 -1.36 9.76 -15.55
CA TYR A 355 -0.45 9.58 -16.68
C TYR A 355 -0.54 10.63 -17.79
N ASN A 356 -1.34 11.68 -17.60
CA ASN A 356 -1.51 12.79 -18.55
C ASN A 356 -0.68 14.04 -18.20
N ARG A 357 0.21 13.92 -17.20
CA ARG A 357 1.13 14.97 -16.71
C ARG A 357 0.45 16.20 -16.06
N LYS A 358 -0.85 16.15 -15.82
CA LYS A 358 -1.65 17.29 -15.32
C LYS A 358 -2.50 16.92 -14.12
N ASP A 359 -3.10 15.74 -14.17
CA ASP A 359 -4.09 15.28 -13.23
C ASP A 359 -3.45 14.31 -12.23
N PHE A 360 -3.44 14.73 -10.97
CA PHE A 360 -2.92 14.00 -9.84
C PHE A 360 -3.94 14.14 -8.72
N ARG A 361 -4.27 13.04 -8.03
CA ARG A 361 -5.34 13.05 -7.02
C ARG A 361 -4.96 12.24 -5.79
N ILE A 362 -5.59 12.57 -4.66
CA ILE A 362 -5.57 11.74 -3.45
C ILE A 362 -6.98 11.28 -3.12
N LYS A 363 -7.10 10.01 -2.71
CA LYS A 363 -8.32 9.40 -2.20
C LYS A 363 -8.08 8.96 -0.75
N GLN A 364 -8.62 9.72 0.21
CA GLN A 364 -8.50 9.43 1.65
C GLN A 364 -9.80 9.80 2.37
N CYS A 365 -10.30 8.90 3.23
CA CYS A 365 -11.41 9.20 4.14
C CYS A 365 -10.91 9.96 5.38
N THR A 366 -10.35 11.15 5.19
CA THR A 366 -9.61 11.88 6.23
C THR A 366 -10.49 12.27 7.42
N VAL A 367 -9.97 12.02 8.62
CA VAL A 367 -10.53 12.47 9.90
C VAL A 367 -9.56 13.47 10.53
N VAL A 368 -10.09 14.44 11.29
CA VAL A 368 -9.26 15.49 11.92
C VAL A 368 -8.54 14.93 13.14
N THR A 369 -7.40 14.28 12.90
CA THR A 369 -6.49 13.74 13.92
C THR A 369 -5.03 14.03 13.54
N MET A 370 -4.13 13.93 14.51
CA MET A 370 -2.69 14.03 14.24
C MET A 370 -2.19 12.88 13.35
N ASP A 371 -2.71 11.66 13.54
CA ASP A 371 -2.36 10.50 12.70
C ASP A 371 -2.72 10.75 11.23
N ASP A 372 -3.93 11.23 10.95
CA ASP A 372 -4.34 11.55 9.59
C ASP A 372 -3.61 12.78 9.02
N LEU A 373 -3.18 13.73 9.87
CA LEU A 373 -2.31 14.84 9.42
C LEU A 373 -0.97 14.31 8.91
N ILE A 374 -0.40 13.30 9.57
CA ILE A 374 0.83 12.63 9.14
C ILE A 374 0.57 11.88 7.83
N THR A 375 -0.54 11.14 7.73
CA THR A 375 -0.94 10.44 6.49
C THR A 375 -1.15 11.42 5.32
N VAL A 376 -1.76 12.57 5.55
CA VAL A 376 -1.93 13.62 4.52
C VAL A 376 -0.57 14.06 3.95
N HIS A 377 0.46 14.21 4.77
CA HIS A 377 1.81 14.55 4.30
C HIS A 377 2.48 13.38 3.57
N HIS A 378 2.23 12.13 4.02
CA HIS A 378 2.68 10.94 3.32
C HIS A 378 2.12 10.89 1.88
N GLU A 379 0.80 10.99 1.74
CA GLU A 379 0.14 10.92 0.43
C GLU A 379 0.52 12.10 -0.47
N MET A 380 0.69 13.29 0.09
CA MET A 380 1.17 14.44 -0.67
C MET A 380 2.63 14.27 -1.13
N GLY A 381 3.45 13.49 -0.42
CA GLY A 381 4.78 13.13 -0.88
C GLY A 381 4.78 12.27 -2.14
N HIS A 382 3.83 11.35 -2.28
CA HIS A 382 3.62 10.59 -3.52
C HIS A 382 3.27 11.53 -4.67
N VAL A 383 2.30 12.44 -4.47
CA VAL A 383 1.94 13.44 -5.50
C VAL A 383 3.12 14.33 -5.85
N GLN A 384 3.93 14.70 -4.86
CA GLN A 384 5.14 15.47 -5.11
C GLN A 384 6.13 14.69 -5.98
N TYR A 385 6.29 13.38 -5.77
CA TYR A 385 7.11 12.54 -6.64
C TYR A 385 6.54 12.50 -8.06
N PHE A 386 5.21 12.36 -8.21
CA PHE A 386 4.53 12.40 -9.51
C PHE A 386 4.85 13.66 -10.31
N LEU A 387 4.74 14.81 -9.64
CA LEU A 387 5.03 16.11 -10.24
C LEU A 387 6.48 16.25 -10.71
N GLN A 388 7.44 15.59 -10.04
CA GLN A 388 8.87 15.70 -10.36
C GLN A 388 9.25 14.85 -11.58
N TYR A 389 8.69 13.66 -11.74
CA TYR A 389 9.01 12.78 -12.87
C TYR A 389 8.04 12.87 -14.05
N LYS A 390 6.99 13.71 -13.99
CA LYS A 390 5.91 13.74 -15.00
C LYS A 390 6.37 13.92 -16.45
N ASP A 391 7.56 14.46 -16.66
CA ASP A 391 8.12 14.70 -18.00
C ASP A 391 9.03 13.55 -18.48
N GLN A 392 9.29 12.55 -17.64
CA GLN A 392 9.94 11.29 -18.04
C GLN A 392 9.03 10.45 -18.94
N PRO A 393 9.61 9.54 -19.76
CA PRO A 393 8.84 8.49 -20.41
C PRO A 393 8.00 7.70 -19.40
N ILE A 394 6.82 7.25 -19.78
CA ILE A 394 5.86 6.58 -18.90
C ILE A 394 6.49 5.37 -18.18
N SER A 395 7.40 4.65 -18.85
CA SER A 395 8.14 3.52 -18.27
C SER A 395 9.06 3.90 -17.10
N PHE A 396 9.42 5.17 -16.96
CA PHE A 396 10.26 5.73 -15.89
C PHE A 396 9.48 6.62 -14.91
N ARG A 397 8.16 6.73 -15.04
CA ARG A 397 7.30 7.41 -14.05
C ARG A 397 6.98 6.50 -12.88
N ASP A 398 8.01 6.19 -12.11
CA ASP A 398 7.95 5.36 -10.91
C ASP A 398 9.08 5.81 -9.96
N GLY A 399 9.09 5.32 -8.72
CA GLY A 399 10.24 5.48 -7.84
C GLY A 399 11.48 4.77 -8.40
N ALA A 400 12.67 5.17 -7.94
CA ALA A 400 13.92 4.46 -8.28
C ALA A 400 13.84 2.95 -7.96
N ASN A 401 13.13 2.62 -6.90
CA ASN A 401 12.52 1.31 -6.62
C ASN A 401 11.24 1.57 -5.80
N PRO A 402 10.37 0.55 -5.56
CA PRO A 402 9.12 0.75 -4.82
C PRO A 402 9.31 1.35 -3.41
N GLY A 403 10.43 1.06 -2.75
CA GLY A 403 10.73 1.60 -1.42
C GLY A 403 10.98 3.11 -1.42
N PHE A 404 11.56 3.68 -2.49
CA PHE A 404 11.80 5.13 -2.58
C PHE A 404 10.50 5.93 -2.64
N HIS A 405 9.50 5.42 -3.34
CA HIS A 405 8.22 6.12 -3.50
C HIS A 405 7.56 6.37 -2.13
N GLU A 406 7.57 5.32 -1.31
CA GLU A 406 7.00 5.30 0.05
C GLU A 406 7.84 6.09 1.06
N ALA A 407 9.16 6.07 0.92
CA ALA A 407 10.06 6.78 1.81
C ALA A 407 9.94 8.31 1.69
N ILE A 408 9.68 8.85 0.50
CA ILE A 408 9.58 10.32 0.30
C ILE A 408 8.42 10.92 1.10
N GLY A 409 7.24 10.29 1.06
CA GLY A 409 6.09 10.72 1.86
C GLY A 409 6.40 10.69 3.34
N ASP A 410 6.98 9.59 3.81
CA ASP A 410 7.25 9.41 5.23
C ASP A 410 8.37 10.30 5.79
N VAL A 411 9.43 10.58 5.02
CA VAL A 411 10.53 11.46 5.44
C VAL A 411 10.02 12.87 5.75
N LEU A 412 9.08 13.36 4.94
CA LEU A 412 8.49 14.67 5.12
C LEU A 412 7.48 14.67 6.28
N ALA A 413 6.68 13.62 6.41
CA ALA A 413 5.78 13.41 7.54
C ALA A 413 6.51 13.34 8.90
N LEU A 414 7.76 12.84 8.94
CA LEU A 414 8.61 12.89 10.15
C LEU A 414 8.89 14.33 10.62
N SER A 415 9.15 15.24 9.68
CA SER A 415 9.43 16.64 10.02
C SER A 415 8.20 17.35 10.57
N VAL A 416 7.03 17.00 10.04
CA VAL A 416 5.72 17.52 10.45
C VAL A 416 5.36 17.11 11.87
N SER A 417 5.74 15.88 12.24
CA SER A 417 5.47 15.33 13.57
C SER A 417 6.29 15.97 14.69
N THR A 418 7.26 16.84 14.37
CA THR A 418 8.13 17.44 15.39
C THR A 418 7.40 18.51 16.20
N PRO A 419 7.63 18.60 17.53
CA PRO A 419 7.05 19.66 18.37
C PRO A 419 7.32 21.07 17.83
N LYS A 420 8.52 21.29 17.29
CA LYS A 420 8.93 22.57 16.69
C LYS A 420 8.07 22.93 15.48
N HIS A 421 7.79 21.97 14.60
CA HIS A 421 6.91 22.21 13.46
C HIS A 421 5.47 22.45 13.92
N LEU A 422 4.93 21.61 14.81
CA LEU A 422 3.58 21.77 15.35
C LEU A 422 3.37 23.13 16.01
N GLN A 423 4.38 23.65 16.73
CA GLN A 423 4.34 25.01 17.25
C GLN A 423 4.31 26.08 16.14
N SER A 424 5.12 25.92 15.10
CA SER A 424 5.18 26.88 13.99
C SER A 424 3.87 27.03 13.22
N ILE A 425 3.05 25.97 13.20
CA ILE A 425 1.70 25.96 12.59
C ILE A 425 0.58 26.21 13.62
N GLY A 426 0.93 26.57 14.86
CA GLY A 426 -0.02 26.92 15.90
C GLY A 426 -0.80 25.75 16.52
N LEU A 427 -0.35 24.51 16.34
CA LEU A 427 -0.94 23.31 16.95
C LEU A 427 -0.32 22.94 18.31
N LEU A 428 0.74 23.63 18.71
CA LEU A 428 1.38 23.45 20.01
C LEU A 428 1.78 24.81 20.59
N ASP A 429 1.30 25.16 21.79
CA ASP A 429 1.57 26.46 22.40
C ASP A 429 3.03 26.62 22.83
N LYS A 430 3.59 25.57 23.46
CA LYS A 430 4.96 25.56 23.97
C LYS A 430 5.66 24.26 23.58
N VAL A 431 6.87 24.42 23.04
CA VAL A 431 7.80 23.30 22.88
C VAL A 431 8.54 23.14 24.20
N GLU A 432 8.22 22.07 24.93
CA GLU A 432 9.03 21.64 26.06
C GLU A 432 10.25 20.87 25.55
N ASP A 433 11.39 21.55 25.46
CA ASP A 433 12.66 20.93 25.12
C ASP A 433 13.33 20.38 26.40
N ASN A 434 12.69 19.37 27.00
CA ASN A 434 13.23 18.65 28.14
C ASN A 434 13.36 17.16 27.82
N LYS A 435 14.17 16.47 28.63
CA LYS A 435 14.47 15.04 28.43
C LYS A 435 13.21 14.17 28.47
N GLU A 436 12.26 14.49 29.35
CA GLU A 436 11.05 13.68 29.55
C GLU A 436 10.11 13.76 28.34
N SER A 437 9.82 14.98 27.87
CA SER A 437 9.03 15.23 26.66
C SER A 437 9.71 14.65 25.42
N THR A 438 11.04 14.72 25.34
CA THR A 438 11.81 14.08 24.26
C THR A 438 11.64 12.55 24.27
N ILE A 439 11.72 11.91 25.44
CA ILE A 439 11.53 10.46 25.56
C ILE A 439 10.09 10.07 25.24
N ASN A 440 9.09 10.86 25.64
CA ASN A 440 7.70 10.62 25.26
C ASN A 440 7.52 10.69 23.73
N PHE A 441 8.10 11.70 23.06
CA PHE A 441 8.09 11.80 21.61
C PHE A 441 8.78 10.59 20.93
N LEU A 442 9.96 10.20 21.40
CA LEU A 442 10.68 9.04 20.87
C LEU A 442 9.91 7.72 21.09
N MET A 443 9.20 7.58 22.21
CA MET A 443 8.32 6.43 22.45
C MET A 443 7.16 6.42 21.45
N SER A 444 6.47 7.55 21.24
CA SER A 444 5.42 7.66 20.22
C SER A 444 5.92 7.23 18.84
N MET A 445 7.09 7.74 18.42
CA MET A 445 7.74 7.35 17.17
C MET A 445 8.11 5.87 17.11
N ALA A 446 8.56 5.28 18.21
CA ALA A 446 8.93 3.87 18.28
C ALA A 446 7.68 2.96 18.19
N LEU A 447 6.59 3.34 18.84
CA LEU A 447 5.32 2.61 18.76
C LEU A 447 4.75 2.58 17.35
N ASP A 448 5.03 3.58 16.53
CA ASP A 448 4.67 3.55 15.10
C ASP A 448 5.75 2.84 14.27
N LYS A 449 6.94 3.43 14.15
CA LYS A 449 7.96 3.02 13.18
C LYS A 449 8.70 1.75 13.58
N ILE A 450 9.09 1.60 14.84
CA ILE A 450 9.82 0.40 15.30
C ILE A 450 8.88 -0.82 15.40
N ALA A 451 7.64 -0.60 15.86
CA ALA A 451 6.65 -1.67 15.94
C ALA A 451 6.24 -2.25 14.58
N PHE A 452 6.27 -1.41 13.53
CA PHE A 452 5.90 -1.80 12.17
C PHE A 452 6.94 -2.68 11.48
N LEU A 453 8.24 -2.47 11.73
CA LEU A 453 9.32 -3.21 11.06
C LEU A 453 9.12 -4.73 11.03
N PRO A 454 8.90 -5.43 12.17
CA PRO A 454 8.68 -6.88 12.13
C PRO A 454 7.39 -7.27 11.42
N PHE A 455 6.36 -6.42 11.44
CA PHE A 455 5.12 -6.66 10.69
C PHE A 455 5.35 -6.60 9.18
N GLY A 456 5.97 -5.54 8.70
CA GLY A 456 6.32 -5.39 7.28
C GLY A 456 7.21 -6.54 6.81
N TYR A 457 8.24 -6.88 7.60
CA TYR A 457 9.18 -7.96 7.28
C TYR A 457 8.49 -9.32 7.14
N LEU A 458 7.69 -9.69 8.13
CA LEU A 458 7.06 -11.01 8.14
C LEU A 458 5.97 -11.13 7.09
N MET A 459 5.32 -10.02 6.70
CA MET A 459 4.29 -10.02 5.66
C MET A 459 4.87 -10.43 4.32
N ASP A 460 6.00 -9.82 3.94
CA ASP A 460 6.70 -10.13 2.68
C ASP A 460 7.28 -11.55 2.72
N GLN A 461 7.91 -11.94 3.83
CA GLN A 461 8.39 -13.30 4.05
C GLN A 461 7.27 -14.35 3.92
N TRP A 462 6.07 -14.07 4.43
CA TRP A 462 4.93 -14.97 4.30
C TRP A 462 4.48 -15.05 2.83
N ARG A 463 4.30 -13.91 2.15
CA ARG A 463 3.86 -13.87 0.75
C ARG A 463 4.83 -14.58 -0.18
N TRP A 464 6.14 -14.34 -0.05
CA TRP A 464 7.16 -15.01 -0.86
C TRP A 464 7.11 -16.52 -0.71
N LYS A 465 7.02 -17.02 0.53
CA LYS A 465 6.90 -18.45 0.81
C LYS A 465 5.58 -19.06 0.33
N VAL A 466 4.52 -18.27 0.21
CA VAL A 466 3.27 -18.70 -0.42
C VAL A 466 3.44 -18.81 -1.94
N PHE A 467 4.06 -17.81 -2.59
CA PHE A 467 4.26 -17.80 -4.03
C PHE A 467 5.23 -18.90 -4.49
N ASP A 468 6.33 -19.14 -3.79
CA ASP A 468 7.29 -20.19 -4.15
C ASP A 468 6.86 -21.61 -3.70
N GLY A 469 5.75 -21.73 -2.97
CA GLY A 469 5.18 -23.00 -2.53
C GLY A 469 5.76 -23.58 -1.24
N ARG A 470 6.71 -22.91 -0.57
CA ARG A 470 7.19 -23.31 0.78
C ARG A 470 6.07 -23.34 1.82
N ILE A 471 5.01 -22.55 1.65
CA ILE A 471 3.77 -22.58 2.46
C ILE A 471 2.60 -23.04 1.59
N SER A 472 2.05 -24.21 1.90
CA SER A 472 0.86 -24.74 1.24
C SER A 472 -0.43 -24.01 1.65
N SER A 473 -1.47 -24.02 0.81
CA SER A 473 -2.77 -23.37 1.11
C SER A 473 -3.50 -23.94 2.34
N SER A 474 -3.17 -25.17 2.75
CA SER A 474 -3.67 -25.75 4.00
C SER A 474 -2.99 -25.17 5.23
N GLU A 475 -1.79 -24.59 5.08
CA GLU A 475 -0.96 -24.10 6.17
C GLU A 475 -0.84 -22.57 6.25
N TYR A 476 -1.42 -21.82 5.30
CA TYR A 476 -1.44 -20.36 5.26
C TYR A 476 -1.57 -19.70 6.64
N ASN A 477 -2.62 -20.03 7.39
CA ASN A 477 -2.86 -19.41 8.70
C ASN A 477 -1.90 -19.90 9.80
N LYS A 478 -1.49 -21.17 9.75
CA LYS A 478 -0.53 -21.71 10.73
C LYS A 478 0.82 -21.00 10.58
N GLU A 479 1.34 -20.92 9.35
CA GLU A 479 2.63 -20.30 9.10
C GLU A 479 2.59 -18.78 9.25
N TRP A 480 1.46 -18.13 8.97
CA TRP A 480 1.25 -16.72 9.34
C TRP A 480 1.47 -16.49 10.83
N TRP A 481 0.84 -17.30 11.69
CA TRP A 481 0.98 -17.16 13.14
C TRP A 481 2.35 -17.58 13.67
N ASN A 482 3.01 -18.55 13.03
CA ASN A 482 4.41 -18.88 13.34
C ASN A 482 5.32 -17.67 13.09
N LEU A 483 5.14 -16.97 11.96
CA LEU A 483 5.92 -15.78 11.64
C LEU A 483 5.58 -14.59 12.55
N ARG A 484 4.29 -14.36 12.85
CA ARG A 484 3.84 -13.36 13.85
C ARG A 484 4.47 -13.60 15.22
N MET A 485 4.55 -14.86 15.64
CA MET A 485 5.18 -15.22 16.91
C MET A 485 6.69 -15.05 16.86
N LYS A 486 7.35 -15.47 15.78
CA LYS A 486 8.80 -15.38 15.60
C LYS A 486 9.28 -13.93 15.56
N TYR A 487 8.68 -13.09 14.73
CA TYR A 487 9.19 -11.75 14.44
C TYR A 487 8.56 -10.65 15.30
N GLN A 488 7.25 -10.70 15.55
CA GLN A 488 6.58 -9.70 16.39
C GLN A 488 6.40 -10.15 17.86
N GLY A 489 6.63 -11.42 18.18
CA GLY A 489 6.32 -11.92 19.52
C GLY A 489 4.85 -11.73 19.88
N LEU A 490 3.93 -11.95 18.92
CA LEU A 490 2.49 -11.81 19.09
C LEU A 490 1.77 -13.16 19.01
N CYS A 491 0.66 -13.29 19.73
CA CYS A 491 -0.22 -14.46 19.70
C CYS A 491 -1.65 -14.07 19.29
N PRO A 492 -2.41 -14.98 18.66
CA PRO A 492 -3.84 -14.79 18.48
C PRO A 492 -4.53 -14.89 19.84
N PRO A 493 -5.53 -14.06 20.16
CA PRO A 493 -6.12 -14.01 21.51
C PRO A 493 -6.90 -15.26 21.90
N VAL A 494 -7.60 -15.90 20.95
CA VAL A 494 -8.44 -17.09 21.22
C VAL A 494 -7.60 -18.35 21.53
N PRO A 495 -6.39 -18.53 20.94
CA PRO A 495 -5.44 -19.57 21.35
C PRO A 495 -4.42 -19.17 22.44
N CYS A 496 -4.23 -17.88 22.77
CA CYS A 496 -3.11 -17.47 23.64
C CYS A 496 -3.21 -18.00 25.09
N LEU A 497 -4.41 -18.34 25.56
CA LEU A 497 -4.66 -18.79 26.93
C LEU A 497 -4.47 -20.32 27.13
N ARG A 498 -4.40 -21.11 26.06
CA ARG A 498 -4.06 -22.55 26.10
C ARG A 498 -3.35 -22.95 24.82
N TRP A 499 -2.11 -23.43 24.94
CA TRP A 499 -1.25 -23.93 23.85
C TRP A 499 -1.88 -25.14 23.14
N SER A 500 -2.86 -24.88 22.29
CA SER A 500 -3.54 -25.88 21.47
C SER A 500 -3.93 -25.22 20.15
N LEU A 501 -3.05 -25.35 19.14
CA LEU A 501 -3.38 -25.15 17.73
C LEU A 501 -4.27 -26.31 17.25
N SER A 502 -5.44 -26.49 17.86
CA SER A 502 -6.43 -27.48 17.42
C SER A 502 -7.71 -26.83 16.92
N LYS A 503 -7.97 -27.08 15.63
CA LYS A 503 -9.27 -27.17 14.94
C LYS A 503 -10.20 -25.95 14.84
N GLY A 504 -9.91 -24.81 15.46
CA GLY A 504 -10.73 -23.58 15.35
C GLY A 504 -10.16 -22.44 14.50
N THR A 505 -8.94 -22.57 13.96
CA THR A 505 -8.12 -21.45 13.44
C THR A 505 -8.27 -21.17 11.95
N HIS A 506 -9.31 -21.68 11.28
CA HIS A 506 -9.41 -21.63 9.82
C HIS A 506 -9.71 -20.23 9.23
N SER A 507 -10.05 -19.24 10.06
CA SER A 507 -10.50 -17.90 9.64
C SER A 507 -9.67 -16.72 10.18
N ILE A 508 -8.49 -16.96 10.77
CA ILE A 508 -7.71 -15.89 11.43
C ILE A 508 -6.71 -15.19 10.47
N LEU A 509 -6.69 -15.59 9.20
CA LEU A 509 -5.79 -14.99 8.22
C LEU A 509 -6.27 -13.55 7.97
N THR A 510 -5.39 -12.58 8.21
CA THR A 510 -5.68 -11.18 7.95
C THR A 510 -5.22 -10.89 6.54
N MET A 511 -6.14 -10.91 5.57
CA MET A 511 -5.81 -10.72 4.16
C MET A 511 -5.70 -9.24 3.78
N GLN A 512 -5.27 -8.39 4.72
CA GLN A 512 -4.86 -7.02 4.44
C GLN A 512 -3.72 -6.99 3.39
N SER A 513 -2.95 -8.08 3.28
CA SER A 513 -1.93 -8.28 2.25
C SER A 513 -2.44 -8.21 0.81
N ILE A 514 -3.75 -8.37 0.59
CA ILE A 514 -4.39 -8.24 -0.73
C ILE A 514 -4.42 -6.78 -1.17
N LEU A 515 -4.66 -5.84 -0.24
CA LEU A 515 -4.70 -4.40 -0.54
C LEU A 515 -3.33 -3.80 -0.89
N PHE A 516 -2.25 -4.52 -0.58
CA PHE A 516 -0.87 -4.06 -0.77
C PHE A 516 -0.17 -4.81 -1.89
N ASP A 517 -0.89 -5.13 -2.98
CA ASP A 517 -0.29 -5.71 -4.18
C ASP A 517 0.88 -4.83 -4.65
N LYS A 518 2.01 -5.45 -4.97
CA LYS A 518 3.31 -4.84 -5.35
C LYS A 518 4.08 -4.04 -4.29
N ASN A 519 3.49 -3.77 -3.12
CA ASN A 519 4.14 -2.96 -2.08
C ASN A 519 4.87 -3.84 -1.05
N HIS A 520 6.21 -3.89 -1.11
CA HIS A 520 7.04 -4.52 -0.08
C HIS A 520 7.13 -3.59 1.13
N LEU A 521 6.35 -3.90 2.16
CA LEU A 521 6.08 -3.04 3.30
C LEU A 521 7.33 -2.81 4.16
N PHE A 522 8.27 -3.77 4.19
CA PHE A 522 9.47 -3.66 5.02
C PHE A 522 10.41 -2.54 4.58
N LEU A 523 10.65 -2.37 3.27
CA LEU A 523 11.53 -1.32 2.77
C LEU A 523 10.94 0.08 2.95
N LYS A 524 9.61 0.23 2.96
CA LYS A 524 8.93 1.50 3.23
C LYS A 524 9.47 2.16 4.50
N VAL A 525 9.56 1.37 5.57
CA VAL A 525 10.00 1.84 6.89
C VAL A 525 11.52 1.78 7.04
N TYR A 526 12.21 0.87 6.36
CA TYR A 526 13.66 0.80 6.47
C TYR A 526 14.39 1.96 5.76
N LEU A 527 13.97 2.36 4.56
CA LEU A 527 14.56 3.53 3.87
C LEU A 527 14.35 4.83 4.66
N LEU A 528 13.21 4.94 5.35
CA LEU A 528 12.90 5.95 6.36
C LEU A 528 13.96 6.04 7.46
N PHE A 529 14.48 4.90 7.94
CA PHE A 529 15.56 4.86 8.92
C PHE A 529 16.88 5.33 8.32
N LEU A 530 17.20 4.95 7.08
CA LEU A 530 18.44 5.37 6.40
C LEU A 530 18.47 6.87 6.07
N VAL A 531 17.36 7.44 5.57
CA VAL A 531 17.29 8.87 5.21
C VAL A 531 17.39 9.77 6.44
N LYS A 532 17.18 9.24 7.66
CA LYS A 532 17.33 10.00 8.90
C LYS A 532 18.78 10.06 9.41
N PHE A 533 19.67 9.21 8.90
CA PHE A 533 21.08 9.14 9.32
C PHE A 533 22.07 9.72 8.30
N VAL A 534 21.59 10.14 7.13
CA VAL A 534 22.32 10.99 6.15
C VAL A 534 21.77 12.40 6.26
#